data_AF-A0A948JQE6-F1
#
_entry.id   AF-A0A948JQE6-F1
#
_cell.length_a   1.000
_cell.length_b   1.000
_cell.length_c   1.000
_cell.angle_alpha   90.00
_cell.angle_beta   90.00
_cell.angle_gamma   90.00
#
_symmetry.space_group_name_H-M   'P 1'
#
loop_
_entity.id
_entity.type
_entity.pdbx_description
1 polymer ?
#
loop_
_entity_poly.entity_id
_entity_poly.type
_entity_poly.pdbx_seq_one_letter_code
_entity_poly.pdbx_strand_id
1 'polypeptide(L)'
;NLMKDLKGEERKVIYHLALALAKNGKVIWSKEEITDKGFIAKDLIDNNIPKYRWMGHIWYYPKHKKVFNQLNKNELADVRKEGKKLQISLQKQLEKII
;
A
#
# COMPACT_ATOMS: atom_id res chain seq x y z
N ASN A 1 23.32 0.40 -1.09
CA ASN A 1 21.94 0.21 -0.60
C ASN A 1 21.56 1.45 0.22
N LEU A 2 20.51 2.18 -0.17
CA LEU A 2 20.15 3.50 0.40
C LEU A 2 19.78 3.44 1.90
N MET A 3 19.26 2.30 2.37
CA MET A 3 18.78 2.12 3.75
C MET A 3 19.68 1.21 4.59
N LYS A 4 20.97 1.05 4.25
CA LYS A 4 21.85 0.05 4.91
C LYS A 4 22.04 0.31 6.41
N ASP A 5 22.08 1.57 6.85
CA ASP A 5 22.42 1.94 8.22
C ASP A 5 21.19 2.21 9.10
N LEU A 6 20.00 2.31 8.50
CA LEU A 6 18.74 2.59 9.20
C LEU A 6 18.22 1.37 9.97
N LYS A 7 17.79 1.57 11.22
CA LYS A 7 17.31 0.53 12.12
C LYS A 7 15.94 0.88 12.72
N GLY A 8 15.16 -0.15 13.06
CA GLY A 8 13.88 0.02 13.77
C GLY A 8 12.94 1.02 13.09
N GLU A 9 12.49 2.02 13.86
CA GLU A 9 11.57 3.07 13.42
C GLU A 9 12.09 3.94 12.28
N GLU A 10 13.41 4.02 12.07
CA GLU A 10 13.99 4.77 10.94
C GLU A 10 13.65 4.15 9.58
N ARG A 11 13.19 2.89 9.58
CA ARG A 11 12.77 2.17 8.37
C ARG A 11 11.28 2.26 8.10
N LYS A 12 10.54 3.00 8.93
CA LYS A 12 9.09 3.19 8.80
C LYS A 12 8.77 3.94 7.51
N VAL A 13 7.76 3.47 6.80
CA VAL A 13 7.33 4.02 5.51
C VAL A 13 5.81 4.11 5.46
N ILE A 14 5.32 5.06 4.66
CA ILE A 14 3.91 5.36 4.46
C ILE A 14 3.63 5.34 2.97
N TYR A 15 2.59 4.62 2.57
CA TYR A 15 2.14 4.55 1.18
C TYR A 15 0.94 5.48 0.97
N HIS A 16 1.16 6.54 0.19
CA HIS A 16 0.13 7.46 -0.25
C HIS A 16 -0.42 7.00 -1.60
N LEU A 17 -1.75 6.93 -1.72
CA LEU A 17 -2.42 6.64 -2.99
C LEU A 17 -3.34 7.80 -3.35
N ALA A 18 -3.07 8.42 -4.49
CA ALA A 18 -3.92 9.43 -5.10
C ALA A 18 -4.74 8.83 -6.24
N LEU A 19 -6.04 9.10 -6.28
CA LEU A 19 -6.96 8.71 -7.34
C LEU A 19 -7.69 9.94 -7.86
N ALA A 20 -8.00 9.93 -9.16
CA ALA A 20 -8.86 10.92 -9.80
C ALA A 20 -9.90 10.21 -10.66
N LEU A 21 -11.12 10.74 -10.65
CA LEU A 21 -12.23 10.32 -11.49
C LEU A 21 -12.55 11.45 -12.46
N ALA A 22 -12.58 11.13 -13.76
CA ALA A 22 -12.87 12.09 -14.81
C ALA A 22 -14.04 11.61 -15.68
N LYS A 23 -14.86 12.57 -16.14
CA LYS A 23 -15.96 12.35 -17.09
C LYS A 23 -15.91 13.47 -18.12
N ASN A 24 -15.99 13.10 -19.40
CA ASN A 24 -15.94 14.06 -20.53
C ASN A 24 -14.73 15.01 -20.48
N GLY A 25 -13.54 14.47 -20.21
CA GLY A 25 -12.30 15.24 -20.15
C GLY A 25 -12.15 16.16 -18.92
N LYS A 26 -13.08 16.12 -17.96
CA LYS A 26 -13.01 16.93 -16.72
C LYS A 26 -12.87 16.03 -15.49
N VAL A 27 -11.95 16.38 -14.60
CA VAL A 27 -11.85 15.74 -13.27
C VAL A 27 -13.04 16.20 -12.43
N ILE A 28 -13.84 15.24 -11.97
CA ILE A 28 -15.05 15.47 -11.17
C ILE A 28 -14.85 15.09 -9.69
N TRP A 29 -13.80 14.33 -9.41
CA TRP A 29 -13.38 14.00 -8.05
C TRP A 29 -11.91 13.61 -8.05
N SER A 30 -11.18 14.00 -7.02
CA SER A 30 -9.85 13.46 -6.74
C SER A 30 -9.66 13.35 -5.23
N LYS A 31 -8.82 12.40 -4.81
CA LYS A 31 -8.50 12.21 -3.41
C LYS A 31 -7.19 11.48 -3.25
N GLU A 32 -6.40 11.92 -2.28
CA GLU A 32 -5.22 11.23 -1.79
C GLU A 32 -5.47 10.75 -0.35
N GLU A 33 -5.03 9.54 -0.05
CA GLU A 33 -5.10 8.97 1.29
C GLU A 33 -3.85 8.15 1.60
N ILE A 34 -3.51 8.05 2.88
CA ILE A 34 -2.60 7.01 3.35
C ILE A 34 -3.35 5.68 3.29
N THR A 35 -2.83 4.74 2.50
CA THR A 35 -3.49 3.44 2.27
C THR A 35 -2.70 2.26 2.83
N ASP A 36 -1.43 2.48 3.22
CA ASP A 36 -0.62 1.50 3.93
C ASP A 36 0.45 2.20 4.79
N LYS A 37 0.84 1.55 5.89
CA LYS A 37 1.97 1.92 6.74
C LYS A 37 2.72 0.64 7.07
N GLY A 38 4.04 0.70 6.92
CA GLY A 38 4.88 -0.45 7.18
C GLY A 38 6.31 -0.05 7.42
N PHE A 39 7.20 -1.00 7.20
CA PHE A 39 8.62 -0.84 7.33
C PHE A 39 9.29 -1.44 6.11
N ILE A 40 10.47 -0.95 5.73
CA ILE A 40 11.26 -1.63 4.72
C ILE A 40 12.06 -2.76 5.38
N ALA A 41 11.92 -3.99 4.88
CA ALA A 41 12.69 -5.14 5.35
C ALA A 41 14.19 -4.84 5.27
N LYS A 42 14.96 -5.33 6.25
CA LYS A 42 16.42 -5.17 6.25
C LYS A 42 17.06 -6.05 5.18
N ASP A 43 16.60 -7.28 5.11
CA ASP A 43 17.12 -8.33 4.26
C ASP A 43 16.02 -8.77 3.28
N LEU A 44 16.42 -9.06 2.04
CA LEU A 44 15.54 -9.66 1.05
C LEU A 44 15.30 -11.11 1.42
N ILE A 45 14.03 -11.48 1.59
CA ILE A 45 13.65 -12.86 1.94
C ILE A 45 13.60 -13.76 0.69
N ASP A 46 13.40 -13.17 -0.49
CA ASP A 46 13.37 -13.86 -1.78
C ASP A 46 13.98 -12.96 -2.88
N ASN A 47 14.87 -13.55 -3.69
CA ASN A 47 15.55 -12.88 -4.80
C ASN A 47 14.84 -13.10 -6.15
N ASN A 48 13.89 -14.04 -6.24
CA ASN A 48 13.09 -14.31 -7.43
C ASN A 48 11.86 -13.39 -7.49
N ILE A 49 12.12 -12.09 -7.54
CA ILE A 49 11.08 -11.07 -7.55
C ILE A 49 10.46 -10.96 -8.95
N PRO A 50 9.14 -11.17 -9.11
CA PRO A 50 8.47 -10.97 -10.39
C PRO A 50 8.57 -9.51 -10.85
N LYS A 51 8.68 -9.32 -12.17
CA LYS A 51 8.75 -7.99 -12.79
C LYS A 51 7.61 -7.10 -12.28
N TYR A 52 7.95 -5.89 -11.86
CA TYR A 52 7.03 -4.87 -11.33
C TYR A 52 6.33 -5.20 -10.00
N ARG A 53 6.71 -6.27 -9.29
CA ARG A 53 6.09 -6.68 -8.01
C ARG A 53 7.01 -6.57 -6.79
N TRP A 54 8.13 -5.85 -6.93
CA TRP A 54 9.18 -5.76 -5.91
C TRP A 54 8.71 -5.23 -4.55
N MET A 55 7.78 -4.28 -4.51
CA MET A 55 7.36 -3.63 -3.27
C MET A 55 6.82 -4.64 -2.25
N GLY A 56 6.07 -5.64 -2.70
CA GLY A 56 5.51 -6.67 -1.82
C GLY A 56 6.55 -7.61 -1.19
N HIS A 57 7.77 -7.64 -1.71
CA HIS A 57 8.89 -8.43 -1.17
C HIS A 57 9.70 -7.69 -0.12
N ILE A 58 9.53 -6.37 0.01
CA ILE A 58 10.28 -5.56 0.99
C ILE A 58 9.38 -4.82 1.98
N TRP A 59 8.08 -4.69 1.71
CA TRP A 59 7.14 -4.04 2.63
C TRP A 59 6.81 -4.97 3.80
N TYR A 60 7.40 -4.69 4.95
CA TYR A 60 7.38 -5.50 6.16
C TYR A 60 6.34 -5.00 7.17
N TYR A 61 5.60 -5.94 7.76
CA TYR A 61 4.63 -5.70 8.81
C TYR A 61 5.08 -6.32 10.13
N PRO A 62 5.59 -5.53 11.09
CA PRO A 62 6.10 -6.06 12.37
C PRO A 62 5.09 -6.91 13.14
N LYS A 63 3.80 -6.57 13.06
CA LYS A 63 2.70 -7.31 13.69
C LYS A 63 2.64 -8.77 13.23
N HIS A 64 2.91 -9.02 11.95
CA HIS A 64 2.82 -10.35 11.32
C HIS A 64 4.19 -11.00 11.12
N LYS A 65 5.27 -10.28 11.40
CA LYS A 65 6.67 -10.68 11.17
C LYS A 65 6.93 -11.17 9.74
N LYS A 66 6.29 -10.53 8.76
CA LYS A 66 6.25 -10.95 7.35
C LYS A 66 6.30 -9.76 6.42
N VAL A 67 6.79 -9.99 5.20
CA VAL A 67 6.58 -9.05 4.09
C VAL A 67 5.22 -9.30 3.43
N PHE A 68 4.70 -8.30 2.71
CA PHE A 68 3.36 -8.35 2.10
C PHE A 68 3.05 -9.64 1.34
N ASN A 69 3.98 -10.13 0.50
CA ASN A 69 3.77 -11.33 -0.32
C ASN A 69 3.74 -12.64 0.48
N GLN A 70 4.10 -12.62 1.76
CA GLN A 70 4.03 -13.77 2.67
C GLN A 70 2.77 -13.77 3.54
N LEU A 71 1.94 -12.72 3.44
CA LEU A 71 0.71 -12.62 4.22
C LEU A 71 -0.36 -13.58 3.71
N ASN A 72 -1.03 -14.26 4.64
CA ASN A 72 -2.21 -15.05 4.32
C ASN A 72 -3.46 -14.16 4.17
N LYS A 73 -4.61 -14.76 3.83
CA LYS A 73 -5.86 -14.02 3.58
C LYS A 73 -6.31 -13.14 4.76
N ASN A 74 -6.18 -13.63 6.00
CA ASN A 74 -6.60 -12.91 7.19
C ASN A 74 -5.66 -11.73 7.49
N GLU A 75 -4.35 -11.97 7.34
CA GLU A 75 -3.32 -10.94 7.51
C GLU A 75 -3.45 -9.83 6.44
N LEU A 76 -3.72 -10.20 5.19
CA LEU A 76 -4.01 -9.25 4.10
C LEU A 76 -5.24 -8.41 4.39
N ALA A 77 -6.31 -9.03 4.89
CA ALA A 77 -7.52 -8.31 5.27
C ALA A 77 -7.28 -7.30 6.40
N ASP A 78 -6.35 -7.61 7.32
CA ASP A 78 -5.96 -6.72 8.41
C ASP A 78 -5.20 -5.49 7.90
N VAL A 79 -4.15 -5.69 7.09
CA VAL A 79 -3.31 -4.57 6.61
C VAL A 79 -4.04 -3.67 5.61
N ARG A 80 -4.98 -4.22 4.84
CA ARG A 80 -5.77 -3.45 3.85
C ARG A 80 -6.88 -2.59 4.45
N LYS A 81 -7.08 -2.59 5.77
CA LYS A 81 -8.13 -1.79 6.42
C LYS A 81 -7.97 -0.30 6.16
N GLU A 82 -6.74 0.22 6.12
CA GLU A 82 -6.49 1.66 5.87
C GLU A 82 -6.95 2.06 4.45
N GLY A 83 -6.61 1.27 3.43
CA GLY A 83 -7.00 1.51 2.04
C GLY A 83 -8.51 1.50 1.76
N LYS A 84 -9.33 0.89 2.64
CA LYS A 84 -10.80 0.87 2.45
C LYS A 84 -11.42 2.26 2.42
N LYS A 85 -10.85 3.24 3.11
CA LYS A 85 -11.39 4.61 3.14
C LYS A 85 -11.44 5.24 1.76
N LEU A 86 -10.35 5.09 0.99
CA LEU A 86 -10.26 5.62 -0.36
C LEU A 86 -11.21 4.88 -1.31
N GLN A 87 -11.28 3.56 -1.20
CA GLN A 87 -12.21 2.72 -1.97
C GLN A 87 -13.67 3.14 -1.74
N ILE A 88 -14.10 3.26 -0.48
CA ILE A 88 -15.46 3.70 -0.12
C ILE A 88 -15.72 5.11 -0.66
N SER A 89 -14.72 6.00 -0.55
CA SER A 89 -14.85 7.36 -1.05
C SER A 89 -15.04 7.40 -2.57
N LEU A 90 -14.32 6.58 -3.33
CA LEU A 90 -14.47 6.47 -4.78
C LEU A 90 -15.84 5.87 -5.14
N GLN A 91 -16.25 4.79 -4.47
CA GLN A 91 -17.53 4.13 -4.72
C GLN A 91 -18.72 5.10 -4.55
N LYS A 92 -18.71 5.91 -3.49
CA LYS A 92 -19.72 6.95 -3.27
C LYS A 92 -19.79 8.01 -4.37
N GLN A 93 -18.69 8.22 -5.11
CA GLN A 93 -18.72 9.16 -6.24
C GLN A 93 -19.23 8.48 -7.50
N LEU A 94 -18.88 7.21 -7.71
CA LEU A 94 -19.41 6.41 -8.82
C LEU A 94 -20.94 6.29 -8.74
N GLU A 95 -21.50 6.06 -7.56
CA GLU A 95 -22.95 5.98 -7.31
C GLU A 95 -23.72 7.28 -7.64
N LYS A 96 -23.04 8.43 -7.74
CA LYS A 96 -23.67 9.72 -8.12
C LYS A 96 -23.67 9.96 -9.64
N ILE A 97 -22.94 9.14 -10.39
CA ILE A 97 -22.66 9.34 -11.81
C ILE A 97 -23.42 8.33 -12.67
N ILE A 98 -23.66 7.15 -12.11
CA ILE A 98 -24.53 6.08 -12.64
C ILE A 98 -25.97 6.48 -12.35
#